data_AF-A0A2H4N1Q0-F1
#
_entry.id   AF-A0A2H4N1Q0-F1
#
_cell.length_a   1.000
_cell.length_b   1.000
_cell.length_c   1.000
_cell.angle_alpha   90.00
_cell.angle_beta   90.00
_cell.angle_gamma   90.00
#
_symmetry.space_group_name_H-M   'P 1'
#
loop_
_entity.id
_entity.type
_entity.pdbx_description
1 polymer ?
#
loop_
_entity_poly.entity_id
_entity_poly.type
_entity_poly.pdbx_seq_one_letter_code
_entity_poly.pdbx_strand_id
1 'polypeptide(L)'
;SSSSSSSEESTHSKNVYRSRSYLKERSECKVQQQVQYYENHGEICISNTPVPACQSHCRGSSYQVQSVQVICRPKIDQQYISYRNMIREGENPKVEGQTQIKQFRVPTSC
;
A
#
# COMPACT_ATOMS: atom_id res chain seq x y z
N SER A 1 40.06 11.96 48.43
CA SER A 1 39.67 13.32 48.01
C SER A 1 39.44 13.31 46.51
N SER A 2 38.20 13.18 46.04
CA SER A 2 37.26 14.29 45.70
C SER A 2 37.73 15.02 44.42
N SER A 3 37.30 14.62 43.22
CA SER A 3 36.05 14.95 42.50
C SER A 3 36.07 16.31 41.79
N SER A 4 35.93 16.30 40.45
CA SER A 4 35.30 17.30 39.54
C SER A 4 35.41 16.74 38.10
N SER A 5 34.49 15.90 37.65
CA SER A 5 33.33 16.22 36.81
C SER A 5 33.61 17.18 35.64
N SER A 6 33.50 16.67 34.41
CA SER A 6 32.89 17.35 33.28
C SER A 6 32.49 16.31 32.24
N SER A 7 31.19 16.04 32.20
CA SER A 7 30.49 15.31 31.15
C SER A 7 30.47 16.17 29.88
N GLU A 8 30.94 15.66 28.76
CA GLU A 8 30.48 16.14 27.45
C GLU A 8 29.98 14.97 26.62
N GLU A 9 28.66 14.99 26.46
CA GLU A 9 27.92 14.27 25.44
C GLU A 9 28.42 14.67 24.06
N SER A 10 28.75 13.70 23.22
CA SER A 10 28.60 13.87 21.78
C SER A 10 28.18 12.53 21.19
N THR A 11 26.91 12.21 21.34
CA THR A 11 26.25 11.22 20.49
C THR A 11 26.37 11.73 19.05
N HIS A 12 27.37 11.21 18.33
CA HIS A 12 27.58 11.47 16.91
C HIS A 12 26.37 10.91 16.17
N SER A 13 25.32 11.71 16.09
CA SER A 13 24.15 11.46 15.28
C SER A 13 24.67 11.30 13.86
N LYS A 14 24.82 10.05 13.42
CA LYS A 14 25.18 9.74 12.03
C LYS A 14 24.15 10.45 11.19
N ASN A 15 24.54 11.56 10.56
CA ASN A 15 23.69 12.25 9.62
C ASN A 15 23.39 11.25 8.49
N VAL A 16 22.24 10.60 8.56
CA VAL A 16 21.79 9.66 7.53
C VAL A 16 21.31 10.52 6.38
N TYR A 17 22.22 10.83 5.47
CA TYR A 17 21.90 11.55 4.25
C TYR A 17 21.01 10.66 3.38
N ARG A 18 19.78 11.12 3.10
CA ARG A 18 18.91 10.45 2.14
C ARG A 18 19.50 10.61 0.74
N SER A 19 19.70 9.50 0.05
CA SER A 19 20.06 9.51 -1.36
C SER A 19 18.94 10.17 -2.16
N ARG A 20 19.31 11.10 -3.06
CA ARG A 20 18.40 11.69 -4.02
C ARG A 20 18.55 10.93 -5.33
N SER A 21 17.44 10.49 -5.92
CA SER A 21 17.45 9.95 -7.27
C SER A 21 17.58 11.11 -8.26
N TYR A 22 18.67 11.13 -9.04
CA TYR A 22 18.93 12.14 -10.09
C TYR A 22 18.60 11.63 -11.49
N LEU A 23 18.10 10.39 -11.60
CA LEU A 23 17.64 9.81 -12.86
C LEU A 23 16.40 10.60 -13.32
N LYS A 24 16.52 11.25 -14.48
CA LYS A 24 15.44 12.03 -15.10
C LYS A 24 14.31 11.14 -15.65
N GLU A 25 14.63 9.89 -15.94
CA GLU A 25 13.64 8.90 -16.35
C GLU A 25 12.91 8.38 -15.11
N ARG A 26 11.84 9.07 -14.73
CA ARG A 26 10.74 8.36 -14.08
C ARG A 26 10.30 7.31 -15.09
N SER A 27 10.37 6.04 -14.73
CA SER A 27 9.75 4.98 -15.52
C SER A 27 8.36 5.43 -15.95
N GLU A 28 8.00 5.24 -17.22
CA GLU A 28 6.68 5.61 -17.71
C GLU A 28 5.60 5.01 -16.79
N CYS A 29 4.67 5.86 -16.35
CA CYS A 29 3.54 5.43 -15.54
C CYS A 29 2.69 4.47 -16.37
N LYS A 30 2.57 3.23 -15.91
CA LYS A 30 1.78 2.20 -16.58
C LYS A 30 0.64 1.76 -15.68
N VAL A 31 -0.48 1.45 -16.32
CA VAL A 31 -1.57 0.73 -15.67
C VAL A 31 -1.09 -0.69 -15.42
N GLN A 32 -1.12 -1.11 -14.16
CA GLN A 32 -0.80 -2.46 -13.72
C GLN A 32 -2.04 -3.12 -13.11
N GLN A 33 -1.96 -4.41 -12.85
CA GLN A 33 -3.03 -5.16 -12.18
C GLN A 33 -2.63 -5.38 -10.72
N GLN A 34 -3.47 -4.92 -9.78
CA GLN A 34 -3.22 -5.09 -8.36
C GLN A 34 -4.52 -5.37 -7.59
N VAL A 35 -4.46 -6.32 -6.66
CA VAL A 35 -5.53 -6.59 -5.70
C VAL A 35 -5.78 -5.33 -4.88
N GLN A 36 -7.05 -4.98 -4.70
CA GLN A 36 -7.45 -3.80 -3.95
C GLN A 36 -8.14 -4.22 -2.65
N TYR A 37 -8.08 -3.35 -1.65
CA TYR A 37 -8.88 -3.50 -0.45
C TYR A 37 -9.58 -2.19 -0.11
N TYR A 38 -10.67 -2.30 0.64
CA TYR A 38 -11.28 -1.18 1.35
C TYR A 38 -11.76 -1.65 2.72
N GLU A 39 -11.92 -0.69 3.63
CA GLU A 39 -12.46 -0.96 4.96
C GLU A 39 -13.81 -0.27 5.10
N ASN A 40 -14.84 -1.01 5.54
CA ASN A 40 -16.18 -0.46 5.76
C ASN A 40 -16.88 -1.17 6.92
N HIS A 41 -17.66 -0.46 7.73
CA HIS A 41 -18.51 -1.00 8.80
C HIS A 41 -17.89 -2.13 9.67
N GLY A 42 -16.60 -2.07 9.98
CA GLY A 42 -15.93 -3.08 10.81
C GLY A 42 -15.40 -4.30 10.03
N GLU A 43 -15.41 -4.24 8.71
CA GLU A 43 -14.88 -5.27 7.80
C GLU A 43 -13.69 -4.75 6.97
N ILE A 44 -12.87 -5.68 6.51
CA ILE A 44 -11.87 -5.52 5.46
C ILE A 44 -12.38 -6.31 4.26
N CYS A 45 -12.59 -5.64 3.14
CA CYS A 45 -13.01 -6.26 1.89
C CYS A 45 -11.85 -6.21 0.90
N ILE A 46 -11.53 -7.36 0.30
CA ILE A 46 -10.40 -7.53 -0.62
C ILE A 46 -10.93 -8.05 -1.96
N SER A 47 -10.45 -7.50 -3.08
CA SER A 47 -10.81 -8.01 -4.41
C SER A 47 -10.25 -9.41 -4.64
N ASN A 48 -11.09 -10.31 -5.14
CA ASN A 48 -10.70 -11.70 -5.42
C ASN A 48 -9.70 -11.76 -6.60
N THR A 49 -9.83 -10.85 -7.55
CA THR A 49 -8.90 -10.69 -8.67
C THR A 49 -8.21 -9.33 -8.59
N PRO A 50 -6.96 -9.23 -9.10
CA PRO A 50 -6.35 -7.95 -9.39
C PRO A 50 -7.24 -7.08 -10.29
N VAL A 51 -7.21 -5.77 -10.07
CA VAL A 51 -7.90 -4.79 -10.91
C VAL A 51 -6.91 -3.72 -11.37
N PRO A 52 -7.24 -2.95 -12.43
CA PRO A 52 -6.36 -1.89 -12.90
C PRO A 52 -6.02 -0.91 -11.78
N ALA A 53 -4.73 -0.57 -11.65
CA ALA A 53 -4.19 0.37 -10.69
C ALA A 53 -2.95 1.07 -11.28
N CYS A 54 -2.63 2.27 -10.79
CA CYS A 54 -1.36 2.92 -11.11
C CYS A 54 -0.29 2.50 -10.11
N GLN A 55 0.97 2.56 -10.53
CA GLN A 55 2.11 2.47 -9.61
C GLN A 55 1.99 3.52 -8.49
N SER A 56 2.53 3.22 -7.32
CA SER A 56 2.36 4.03 -6.10
C SER A 56 2.77 5.51 -6.24
N HIS A 57 3.71 5.80 -7.13
CA HIS A 57 4.20 7.16 -7.40
C HIS A 57 3.49 7.85 -8.58
N CYS A 58 2.57 7.15 -9.25
CA CYS A 58 1.81 7.60 -10.41
C CYS A 58 0.37 7.96 -10.03
N ARG A 59 -0.31 8.72 -10.89
CA ARG A 59 -1.72 9.08 -10.73
C ARG A 59 -2.48 8.71 -11.98
N GLY A 60 -3.71 8.25 -11.80
CA GLY A 60 -4.59 7.96 -12.93
C GLY A 60 -5.04 9.26 -13.61
N SER A 61 -4.98 9.28 -14.94
CA SER A 61 -5.43 10.41 -15.75
C SER A 61 -6.86 10.23 -16.29
N SER A 62 -7.31 8.98 -16.44
CA SER A 62 -8.68 8.63 -16.82
C SER A 62 -9.17 7.41 -16.04
N TYR A 63 -10.49 7.30 -15.87
CA TYR A 63 -11.11 6.28 -15.01
C TYR A 63 -12.41 5.74 -15.60
N GLN A 64 -12.73 4.50 -15.28
CA GLN A 64 -14.01 3.86 -15.55
C GLN A 64 -14.56 3.13 -14.32
N VAL A 65 -15.85 2.82 -14.32
CA VAL A 65 -16.47 1.99 -13.29
C VAL A 65 -16.45 0.53 -13.72
N GLN A 66 -15.98 -0.34 -12.84
CA GLN A 66 -15.91 -1.78 -13.07
C GLN A 66 -16.57 -2.53 -11.91
N SER A 67 -17.35 -3.57 -12.22
CA SER A 67 -17.87 -4.51 -11.24
C SER A 67 -16.78 -5.51 -10.85
N VAL A 68 -16.48 -5.58 -9.56
CA VAL A 68 -15.40 -6.39 -8.98
C VAL A 68 -15.96 -7.30 -7.91
N GLN A 69 -15.56 -8.56 -7.92
CA GLN A 69 -15.87 -9.49 -6.85
C GLN A 69 -14.91 -9.25 -5.69
N VAL A 70 -15.47 -9.02 -4.50
CA VAL A 70 -14.72 -8.86 -3.26
C VAL A 70 -15.15 -9.89 -2.23
N ILE A 71 -14.26 -10.20 -1.31
CA ILE A 71 -14.53 -11.03 -0.15
C ILE A 71 -14.31 -10.16 1.07
N CYS A 72 -15.29 -10.10 1.96
CA CYS A 72 -15.25 -9.28 3.17
C CYS A 72 -15.09 -10.18 4.39
N ARG A 73 -14.21 -9.78 5.31
CA ARG A 73 -14.05 -10.39 6.63
C ARG A 73 -14.02 -9.33 7.72
N PRO A 74 -14.39 -9.69 8.96
CA PRO A 74 -14.28 -8.77 10.09
C PRO A 74 -12.86 -8.24 10.27
N LYS A 75 -12.69 -6.99 10.72
CA LYS A 75 -11.38 -6.36 10.99
C LYS A 75 -10.55 -7.06 12.07
N ILE A 76 -11.14 -7.98 12.84
CA ILE A 76 -10.44 -8.82 13.82
C ILE A 76 -9.76 -10.04 13.18
N ASP A 77 -10.07 -10.34 11.92
CA ASP A 77 -9.49 -11.44 11.18
C ASP A 77 -8.00 -11.15 10.88
N GLN A 78 -7.12 -11.85 11.57
CA GLN A 78 -5.67 -11.64 11.49
C GLN A 78 -5.12 -11.90 10.09
N GLN A 79 -5.72 -12.83 9.35
CA GLN A 79 -5.30 -13.13 7.98
C GLN A 79 -5.62 -11.95 7.06
N TYR A 80 -6.80 -11.35 7.19
CA TYR A 80 -7.19 -10.17 6.40
C TYR A 80 -6.42 -8.91 6.79
N ILE A 81 -6.05 -8.76 8.07
CA ILE A 81 -5.11 -7.71 8.50
C ILE A 81 -3.76 -7.89 7.81
N SER A 82 -3.25 -9.12 7.74
CA SER A 82 -1.99 -9.44 7.06
C SER A 82 -2.07 -9.16 5.55
N TYR A 83 -3.13 -9.62 4.88
CA TYR A 83 -3.35 -9.37 3.46
C TYR A 83 -3.45 -7.89 3.12
N ARG A 84 -4.15 -7.10 3.95
CA ARG A 84 -4.16 -5.65 3.81
C ARG A 84 -2.74 -5.07 3.80
N ASN A 85 -1.89 -5.50 4.73
CA ASN A 85 -0.52 -5.01 4.81
C ASN A 85 0.29 -5.43 3.57
N MET A 86 0.17 -6.68 3.12
CA MET A 86 0.79 -7.15 1.88
C MET A 86 0.37 -6.30 0.67
N ILE A 87 -0.93 -6.01 0.51
CA ILE A 87 -1.43 -5.18 -0.59
C ILE A 87 -0.85 -3.76 -0.55
N ARG A 88 -0.65 -3.18 0.65
CA ARG A 88 -0.01 -1.86 0.79
C ARG A 88 1.45 -1.85 0.34
N GLU A 89 2.14 -2.98 0.44
CA GLU A 89 3.50 -3.17 -0.07
C GLU A 89 3.53 -3.51 -1.58
N GLY A 90 2.36 -3.62 -2.23
CA GLY A 90 2.26 -3.92 -3.67
C GLY A 90 2.00 -5.39 -4.01
N GLU A 91 1.84 -6.25 -3.01
CA GLU A 91 1.61 -7.69 -3.22
C GLU A 91 0.16 -8.00 -3.61
N ASN A 92 -0.05 -9.19 -4.19
CA ASN A 92 -1.35 -9.66 -4.67
C ASN A 92 -1.76 -10.97 -3.96
N PRO A 93 -2.18 -10.91 -2.68
CA PRO A 93 -2.62 -12.11 -1.96
C PRO A 93 -3.87 -12.71 -2.61
N LYS A 94 -3.93 -14.05 -2.61
CA LYS A 94 -5.14 -14.78 -3.03
C LYS A 94 -6.09 -14.88 -1.85
N VAL A 95 -7.35 -14.56 -2.10
CA VAL A 95 -8.43 -14.65 -1.10
C VAL A 95 -9.51 -15.59 -1.63
N GLU A 96 -10.04 -16.44 -0.76
CA GLU A 96 -11.09 -17.41 -1.12
C GLU A 96 -12.26 -17.32 -0.14
N GLY A 97 -13.45 -17.65 -0.62
CA GLY A 97 -14.68 -17.60 0.17
C GLY A 97 -15.87 -16.99 -0.58
N GLN A 98 -16.90 -16.63 0.19
CA GLN A 98 -18.13 -16.07 -0.36
C GLN A 98 -17.89 -14.66 -0.93
N THR A 99 -18.19 -14.47 -2.21
CA THR A 99 -17.97 -13.23 -2.92
C THR A 99 -19.18 -12.31 -2.87
N GLN A 100 -18.92 -11.01 -2.91
CA GLN A 100 -19.88 -9.93 -3.10
C GLN A 100 -19.46 -9.09 -4.31
N ILE A 101 -20.41 -8.54 -5.05
CA ILE A 101 -20.10 -7.63 -6.17
C ILE A 101 -20.08 -6.19 -5.65
N LYS A 102 -19.01 -5.46 -5.98
CA LYS A 102 -18.85 -4.03 -5.68
C LYS A 102 -18.37 -3.28 -6.90
N GLN A 103 -18.68 -1.99 -6.98
CA GLN A 103 -18.23 -1.11 -8.05
C GLN A 103 -16.93 -0.42 -7.63
N PHE A 104 -15.90 -0.56 -8.46
CA PHE A 104 -14.63 0.13 -8.30
C PHE A 104 -14.46 1.16 -9.41
N ARG A 105 -13.94 2.33 -9.05
CA ARG A 105 -13.44 3.31 -10.02
C ARG A 105 -11.98 3.00 -10.31
N VAL A 106 -11.71 2.37 -11.44
CA VAL A 106 -10.37 1.90 -11.83
C VAL A 106 -9.77 2.81 -12.91
N PRO A 107 -8.45 3.08 -12.88
CA PRO A 107 -7.79 3.86 -13.91
C PRO A 107 -7.77 3.12 -15.26
N THR A 108 -8.04 3.86 -16.33
CA THR A 108 -7.84 3.41 -17.72
C THR A 108 -6.50 3.90 -18.29
N SER A 109 -5.91 4.92 -17.66
CA SER A 109 -4.55 5.40 -17.96
C SER A 109 -3.86 5.93 -16.70
N CYS A 110 -2.55 5.74 -16.66
CA CYS A 110 -1.57 6.38 -15.78
C CYS A 110 -0.58 7.13 -16.70
#